data_AF-A0A3D0KNS3-F1
#
_entry.id   AF-A0A3D0KNS3-F1
#
_cell.length_a   1.000
_cell.length_b   1.000
_cell.length_c   1.000
_cell.angle_alpha   90.00
_cell.angle_beta   90.00
_cell.angle_gamma   90.00
#
_symmetry.space_group_name_H-M   'P 1'
#
loop_
_entity.id
_entity.type
_entity.pdbx_description
1 polymer ?
#
loop_
_entity_poly.entity_id
_entity_poly.type
_entity_poly.pdbx_seq_one_letter_code
_entity_poly.pdbx_strand_id
1 'polypeptide(L)'
;MSPCHITLSIISSTDRYVKVKFKLFAPLPYIYLCRAAEIITKMRDLELYAPECMAELDALKIKYSRNISFVINTRAKSRLGLCKKIGNSYVIEISELLLDERVDEKQGLKSTIIHELLHTCRGCMKHTGRWAEYAKAVNAAYGYNIKRASARNDMIIPRELQPEAKFIIRCTGCGAEIERIKMSQLVKNPRKYRCAKCGGKLERIK
;
A
#
# COMPACT_ATOMS: atom_id res chain seq x y z
N MET A 1 -27.14 13.65 30.11
CA MET A 1 -25.75 13.20 29.90
C MET A 1 -25.11 14.17 28.91
N SER A 2 -24.14 14.97 29.35
CA SER A 2 -23.47 15.93 28.46
C SER A 2 -22.58 15.18 27.47
N PRO A 3 -22.57 15.56 26.17
CA PRO A 3 -21.67 14.96 25.20
C PRO A 3 -20.22 15.31 25.55
N CYS A 4 -19.37 14.28 25.62
CA CYS A 4 -17.94 14.44 25.78
C CYS A 4 -17.33 14.84 24.43
N HIS A 5 -16.63 15.96 24.37
CA HIS A 5 -16.03 16.47 23.14
C HIS A 5 -14.51 16.50 23.25
N ILE A 6 -13.82 15.97 22.23
CA ILE A 6 -12.38 16.09 22.05
C ILE A 6 -12.15 17.13 20.97
N THR A 7 -11.39 18.18 21.27
CA THR A 7 -10.93 19.17 20.29
C THR A 7 -9.46 18.92 19.97
N LEU A 8 -9.16 18.83 18.67
CA LEU A 8 -7.81 18.64 18.13
C LEU A 8 -7.29 19.98 17.61
N SER A 9 -6.06 20.33 17.97
CA SER A 9 -5.39 21.54 17.47
C SER A 9 -3.97 21.19 17.03
N ILE A 10 -3.66 21.45 15.76
CA ILE A 10 -2.31 21.27 15.21
C ILE A 10 -1.39 22.34 15.81
N ILE A 11 -0.30 21.93 16.45
CA ILE A 11 0.69 22.81 17.07
C ILE A 11 1.79 23.17 16.07
N SER A 12 2.28 22.19 15.31
CA SER A 12 3.26 22.40 14.24
C SER A 12 3.25 21.24 13.24
N SER A 13 3.61 21.53 11.99
CA SER A 13 3.74 20.55 10.91
C SER A 13 5.10 20.73 10.24
N THR A 14 5.89 19.67 10.19
CA THR A 14 7.10 19.56 9.36
C THR A 14 6.94 18.32 8.47
N ASP A 15 7.72 18.22 7.40
CA ASP A 15 7.70 17.05 6.51
C ASP A 15 7.98 15.71 7.22
N ARG A 16 8.47 15.75 8.47
CA ARG A 16 8.78 14.56 9.29
C ARG A 16 7.84 14.35 10.48
N TYR A 17 7.07 15.36 10.91
CA TYR A 17 6.27 15.28 12.15
C TYR A 17 5.08 16.24 12.16
N VAL A 18 3.93 15.79 12.67
CA VAL A 18 2.79 16.65 13.06
C VAL A 18 2.66 16.61 14.57
N LYS A 19 2.89 17.75 15.23
CA LYS A 19 2.73 17.88 16.68
C LYS A 19 1.31 18.36 16.97
N VAL A 20 0.53 17.59 17.72
CA VAL A 20 -0.88 17.89 18.04
C VAL A 20 -1.04 18.06 19.54
N LYS A 21 -1.84 19.04 19.98
CA LYS A 21 -2.18 19.22 21.40
C LYS A 21 -3.55 18.63 21.65
N PHE A 22 -3.65 17.79 22.67
CA PHE A 22 -4.94 17.31 23.17
C PHE A 22 -5.33 18.13 24.39
N LYS A 23 -6.59 18.59 24.43
CA LYS A 23 -7.17 19.20 25.61
C LYS A 23 -8.38 18.36 26.02
N LEU A 24 -8.22 17.52 27.04
CA LEU A 24 -9.31 16.72 27.60
C LEU A 24 -10.07 17.53 28.65
N PHE A 25 -11.40 17.48 28.58
CA PHE A 25 -12.32 18.08 29.55
C PHE A 25 -13.12 17.00 30.28
N ALA A 26 -12.46 16.08 31.00
CA ALA A 26 -13.03 15.21 32.06
C ALA A 26 -12.03 14.11 32.49
N PRO A 27 -12.15 13.55 33.72
CA PRO A 27 -11.33 12.41 34.16
C PRO A 27 -11.95 11.11 33.62
N LEU A 28 -11.39 10.57 32.53
CA LEU A 28 -11.69 9.20 32.10
C LEU A 28 -10.78 8.21 32.84
N PRO A 29 -11.24 6.98 33.14
CA PRO A 29 -10.40 5.95 33.74
C PRO A 29 -9.18 5.65 32.85
N TYR A 30 -8.02 5.50 33.50
CA TYR A 30 -6.66 5.43 32.93
C TYR A 30 -6.50 4.49 31.71
N ILE A 31 -7.33 3.45 31.63
CA ILE A 31 -7.33 2.45 30.55
C ILE A 31 -7.77 3.02 29.19
N TYR A 32 -8.61 4.07 29.17
CA TYR A 32 -9.02 4.74 27.92
C TYR A 32 -8.01 5.77 27.41
N LEU A 33 -7.14 6.30 28.29
CA LEU A 33 -6.08 7.23 27.92
C LEU A 33 -4.96 6.52 27.11
N CYS A 34 -4.71 5.23 27.38
CA CYS A 34 -3.73 4.44 26.64
C CYS A 34 -4.16 4.07 25.20
N ARG A 35 -5.43 4.22 24.81
CA ARG A 35 -5.88 3.93 23.43
C ARG A 35 -5.87 5.14 22.49
N ALA A 36 -5.78 6.35 23.04
CA ALA A 36 -5.76 7.59 22.27
C ALA A 36 -4.36 8.22 22.18
N ALA A 37 -3.41 7.76 22.99
CA ALA A 37 -2.02 8.18 22.96
C ALA A 37 -1.21 7.22 22.07
N GLU A 38 -0.62 7.76 20.99
CA GLU A 38 0.49 7.18 20.22
C GLU A 38 0.17 6.07 19.19
N ILE A 39 -0.60 6.42 18.15
CA ILE A 39 -0.29 5.93 16.79
C ILE A 39 0.47 7.06 16.08
N ILE A 40 1.69 7.34 16.54
CA ILE A 40 2.67 8.01 15.69
C ILE A 40 3.29 6.87 14.89
N THR A 41 2.64 6.45 13.81
CA THR A 41 3.20 5.43 12.92
C THR A 41 4.52 5.94 12.39
N LYS A 42 5.62 5.29 12.79
CA LYS A 42 6.93 5.65 12.27
C LYS A 42 6.99 5.18 10.82
N MET A 43 7.12 6.12 9.90
CA MET A 43 7.34 5.80 8.50
C MET A 43 8.80 5.40 8.30
N ARG A 44 9.03 4.30 7.59
CA ARG A 44 10.33 3.89 7.07
C ARG A 44 10.84 4.93 6.08
N ASP A 45 12.15 5.10 6.06
CA ASP A 45 12.81 6.05 5.16
C ASP A 45 13.21 5.37 3.85
N LEU A 46 12.62 5.80 2.74
CA LEU A 46 12.92 5.23 1.42
C LEU A 46 14.40 5.44 1.03
N GLU A 47 15.03 6.52 1.50
CA GLU A 47 16.44 6.82 1.24
C GLU A 47 17.38 5.82 1.92
N LEU A 48 16.90 5.07 2.92
CA LEU A 48 17.65 3.96 3.54
C LEU A 48 17.44 2.64 2.79
N TYR A 49 16.19 2.29 2.51
CA TYR A 49 15.85 0.98 1.95
C TYR A 49 16.17 0.82 0.46
N ALA A 50 16.13 1.90 -0.32
CA ALA A 50 16.48 1.84 -1.74
C ALA A 50 17.96 1.46 -1.95
N PRO A 51 18.94 2.09 -1.27
CA PRO A 51 20.34 1.65 -1.30
C PRO A 51 20.56 0.20 -0.85
N GLU A 52 19.85 -0.28 0.18
CA GLU A 52 19.96 -1.68 0.60
C GLU A 52 19.53 -2.65 -0.51
N CYS A 53 18.37 -2.39 -1.13
CA CYS A 53 17.87 -3.22 -2.24
C CYS A 53 18.81 -3.18 -3.45
N MET A 54 19.42 -2.02 -3.71
CA MET A 54 20.45 -1.85 -4.73
C MET A 54 21.70 -2.69 -4.42
N ALA A 55 22.14 -2.70 -3.16
CA ALA A 55 23.28 -3.50 -2.72
C ALA A 55 23.03 -5.01 -2.85
N GLU A 56 21.81 -5.48 -2.57
CA GLU A 56 21.41 -6.88 -2.80
C GLU A 56 21.48 -7.26 -4.28
N LEU A 57 21.05 -6.39 -5.20
CA LEU A 57 21.21 -6.61 -6.64
C LEU A 57 22.68 -6.60 -7.09
N ASP A 58 23.48 -5.68 -6.53
CA ASP A 58 24.91 -5.57 -6.80
C ASP A 58 25.66 -6.84 -6.34
N ALA A 59 25.32 -7.39 -5.17
CA ALA A 59 25.87 -8.64 -4.66
C ALA A 59 25.57 -9.85 -5.57
N LEU A 60 24.40 -9.85 -6.23
CA LEU A 60 24.03 -10.85 -7.25
C LEU A 60 24.59 -10.54 -8.64
N LYS A 61 25.36 -9.46 -8.79
CA LYS A 61 25.91 -8.97 -10.07
C LYS A 61 24.83 -8.68 -11.12
N ILE A 62 23.61 -8.35 -10.67
CA ILE A 62 22.49 -8.01 -11.55
C ILE A 62 22.68 -6.56 -11.99
N LYS A 63 22.87 -6.32 -13.29
CA LYS A 63 23.05 -4.96 -13.83
C LYS A 63 21.70 -4.27 -14.03
N TYR A 64 21.53 -3.14 -13.37
CA TYR A 64 20.36 -2.25 -13.48
C TYR A 64 20.81 -0.81 -13.84
N SER A 65 19.87 0.10 -14.10
CA SER A 65 20.23 1.50 -14.44
C SER A 65 20.85 2.21 -13.24
N ARG A 66 21.87 3.05 -13.43
CA ARG A 66 22.39 3.94 -12.36
C ARG A 66 21.70 5.31 -12.34
N ASN A 67 20.96 5.64 -13.41
CA ASN A 67 20.22 6.89 -13.52
C ASN A 67 18.76 6.65 -13.10
N ILE A 68 18.53 6.62 -11.79
CA ILE A 68 17.24 6.33 -11.15
C ILE A 68 16.96 7.41 -10.10
N SER A 69 15.75 7.94 -10.08
CA SER A 69 15.22 8.70 -8.94
C SER A 69 14.09 7.93 -8.24
N PHE A 70 14.08 7.98 -6.90
CA PHE A 70 13.03 7.39 -6.09
C PHE A 70 12.06 8.47 -5.62
N VAL A 71 10.77 8.16 -5.64
CA VAL A 71 9.70 9.10 -5.26
C VAL A 71 8.65 8.38 -4.44
N ILE A 72 8.23 9.00 -3.33
CA ILE A 72 7.11 8.51 -2.53
C ILE A 72 5.79 8.96 -3.17
N ASN A 73 4.88 8.02 -3.42
CA ASN A 73 3.56 8.27 -3.97
C ASN A 73 2.47 8.11 -2.90
N THR A 74 1.95 9.24 -2.42
CA THR A 74 0.89 9.33 -1.40
C THR A 74 -0.52 9.11 -1.98
N ARG A 75 -0.66 9.18 -3.31
CA ARG A 75 -1.95 9.14 -4.01
C ARG A 75 -2.32 7.74 -4.49
N ALA A 76 -1.35 6.86 -4.71
CA ALA A 76 -1.58 5.51 -5.20
C ALA A 76 -2.37 4.69 -4.15
N LYS A 77 -3.56 4.20 -4.53
CA LYS A 77 -4.44 3.40 -3.65
C LYS A 77 -4.49 1.91 -3.99
N SER A 78 -4.00 1.52 -5.18
CA SER A 78 -4.10 0.14 -5.69
C SER A 78 -2.79 -0.45 -6.21
N ARG A 79 -1.87 0.38 -6.71
CA ARG A 79 -0.53 -0.05 -7.11
C ARG A 79 0.43 0.27 -5.97
N LEU A 80 1.40 -0.61 -5.76
CA LEU A 80 2.36 -0.51 -4.67
C LEU A 80 3.69 0.10 -5.12
N GLY A 81 4.09 -0.17 -6.36
CA GLY A 81 5.23 0.43 -7.04
C GLY A 81 4.90 0.83 -8.48
N LEU A 82 5.76 1.65 -9.08
CA LEU A 82 5.78 1.89 -10.52
C LEU A 82 7.15 2.38 -10.99
N CYS A 83 7.74 1.67 -11.95
CA CYS A 83 8.87 2.13 -12.73
C CYS A 83 8.42 2.88 -14.00
N LYS A 84 8.90 4.10 -14.19
CA LYS A 84 8.73 4.90 -15.42
C LYS A 84 10.08 5.12 -16.09
N LYS A 85 10.17 4.85 -17.39
CA LYS A 85 11.33 5.23 -18.20
C LYS A 85 11.11 6.63 -18.81
N ILE A 86 12.03 7.56 -18.57
CA ILE A 86 12.00 8.93 -19.08
C ILE A 86 13.31 9.17 -19.84
N GLY A 87 13.29 9.05 -21.16
CA GLY A 87 14.50 9.05 -21.98
C GLY A 87 15.46 7.94 -21.56
N ASN A 88 16.64 8.33 -21.07
CA ASN A 88 17.67 7.42 -20.54
C ASN A 88 17.66 7.27 -19.01
N SER A 89 16.73 7.93 -18.32
CA SER A 89 16.55 7.86 -16.87
C SER A 89 15.33 7.02 -16.49
N TYR A 90 15.26 6.62 -15.22
CA TYR A 90 14.09 5.99 -14.63
C TYR A 90 13.61 6.74 -13.39
N VAL A 91 12.29 6.71 -13.16
CA VAL A 91 11.67 7.15 -11.92
C VAL A 91 10.96 5.96 -11.31
N ILE A 92 11.31 5.60 -10.08
CA ILE A 92 10.64 4.56 -9.31
C ILE A 92 9.76 5.23 -8.26
N GLU A 93 8.44 5.06 -8.42
CA GLU A 93 7.46 5.48 -7.42
C GLU A 93 7.16 4.33 -6.46
N ILE A 94 7.25 4.58 -5.15
CA ILE A 94 6.85 3.64 -4.10
C ILE A 94 5.65 4.21 -3.35
N SER A 95 4.60 3.41 -3.15
CA SER A 95 3.44 3.84 -2.39
C SER A 95 3.83 4.11 -0.94
N GLU A 96 3.41 5.27 -0.42
CA GLU A 96 3.60 5.67 0.99
C GLU A 96 3.14 4.58 1.97
N LEU A 97 2.11 3.83 1.59
CA LEU A 97 1.60 2.68 2.34
C LEU A 97 2.69 1.70 2.77
N LEU A 98 3.65 1.41 1.88
CA LEU A 98 4.70 0.43 2.14
C LEU A 98 5.73 0.92 3.16
N LEU A 99 5.77 2.23 3.41
CA LEU A 99 6.65 2.83 4.39
C LEU A 99 6.07 2.73 5.80
N ASP A 100 4.81 2.36 5.97
CA ASP A 100 4.25 2.10 7.30
C ASP A 100 4.95 0.89 7.94
N GLU A 101 5.48 1.05 9.15
CA GLU A 101 6.20 0.00 9.87
C GLU A 101 5.39 -1.28 10.09
N ARG A 102 4.06 -1.18 10.10
CA ARG A 102 3.14 -2.32 10.25
C ARG A 102 3.03 -3.15 8.97
N VAL A 103 3.46 -2.63 7.83
CA VAL A 103 3.61 -3.41 6.59
C VAL A 103 4.90 -4.21 6.68
N ASP A 104 4.86 -5.46 6.20
CA ASP A 104 6.03 -6.33 6.16
C ASP A 104 7.16 -5.66 5.37
N GLU A 105 8.31 -5.48 6.01
CA GLU A 105 9.45 -4.79 5.43
C GLU A 105 10.00 -5.53 4.21
N LYS A 106 10.14 -6.86 4.32
CA LYS A 106 10.83 -7.68 3.33
C LYS A 106 9.90 -8.00 2.16
N GLN A 107 8.76 -8.62 2.45
CA GLN A 107 7.77 -9.06 1.48
C GLN A 107 6.90 -7.91 0.97
N GLY A 108 6.76 -6.83 1.73
CA GLY A 108 6.06 -5.61 1.33
C GLY A 108 6.98 -4.60 0.66
N LEU A 109 7.76 -3.88 1.47
CA LEU A 109 8.56 -2.74 1.01
C LEU A 109 9.70 -3.14 0.08
N LYS A 110 10.68 -3.91 0.57
CA LYS A 110 11.90 -4.26 -0.18
C LYS A 110 11.57 -5.09 -1.43
N SER A 111 10.67 -6.07 -1.33
CA SER A 111 10.18 -6.85 -2.49
C SER A 111 9.62 -5.93 -3.60
N THR A 112 8.86 -4.90 -3.24
CA THR A 112 8.33 -3.93 -4.21
C THR A 112 9.44 -3.06 -4.79
N ILE A 113 10.37 -2.55 -3.97
CA ILE A 113 11.51 -1.77 -4.46
C ILE A 113 12.32 -2.59 -5.48
N ILE A 114 12.65 -3.84 -5.15
CA ILE A 114 13.42 -4.71 -6.04
C ILE A 114 12.64 -5.02 -7.32
N HIS A 115 11.33 -5.28 -7.24
CA HIS A 115 10.48 -5.48 -8.42
C HIS A 115 10.62 -4.32 -9.43
N GLU A 116 10.53 -3.08 -8.93
CA GLU A 116 10.64 -1.88 -9.78
C GLU A 116 12.08 -1.63 -10.25
N LEU A 117 13.09 -1.93 -9.43
CA LEU A 117 14.50 -1.88 -9.83
C LEU A 117 14.80 -2.83 -10.99
N LEU A 118 14.28 -4.06 -10.94
CA LEU A 118 14.45 -5.05 -12.00
C LEU A 118 13.86 -4.58 -13.34
N HIS A 119 12.85 -3.72 -13.35
CA HIS A 119 12.36 -3.11 -14.59
C HIS A 119 13.37 -2.20 -15.27
N THR A 120 14.34 -1.66 -14.53
CA THR A 120 15.41 -0.82 -15.09
C THR A 120 16.54 -1.63 -15.74
N CYS A 121 16.59 -2.95 -15.51
CA CYS A 121 17.50 -3.85 -16.19
C CYS A 121 17.22 -3.89 -17.70
N ARG A 122 18.27 -4.02 -18.52
CA ARG A 122 18.12 -4.04 -19.98
C ARG A 122 17.13 -5.15 -20.39
N GLY A 123 16.13 -4.79 -21.19
CA GLY A 123 15.12 -5.74 -21.70
C GLY A 123 14.14 -6.29 -20.65
N CYS A 124 14.08 -5.70 -19.44
CA CYS A 124 13.28 -6.20 -18.32
C CYS A 124 12.00 -5.38 -18.06
N MET A 125 11.57 -4.54 -19.02
CA MET A 125 10.31 -3.78 -18.93
C MET A 125 9.05 -4.67 -18.93
N LYS A 126 9.20 -5.94 -19.30
CA LYS A 126 8.17 -6.98 -19.20
C LYS A 126 8.62 -7.99 -18.17
N HIS A 127 7.68 -8.61 -17.44
CA HIS A 127 7.94 -9.64 -16.43
C HIS A 127 8.32 -11.02 -17.03
N THR A 128 9.10 -11.03 -18.11
CA THR A 128 9.47 -12.21 -18.90
C THR A 128 10.97 -12.26 -19.13
N GLY A 129 11.49 -13.43 -19.51
CA GLY A 129 12.93 -13.61 -19.78
C GLY A 129 13.78 -13.20 -18.58
N ARG A 130 14.79 -12.37 -18.82
CA ARG A 130 15.74 -11.89 -17.79
C ARG A 130 15.08 -11.33 -16.54
N TRP A 131 13.96 -10.63 -16.65
CA TRP A 131 13.27 -10.11 -15.47
C TRP A 131 12.85 -11.25 -14.53
N ALA A 132 12.28 -12.33 -15.08
CA ALA A 132 11.81 -13.47 -14.31
C ALA A 132 12.98 -14.28 -13.73
N GLU A 133 14.07 -14.40 -14.48
CA GLU A 133 15.32 -15.02 -14.02
C GLU A 133 15.92 -14.26 -12.83
N TYR A 134 16.01 -12.93 -12.91
CA TYR A 134 16.52 -12.10 -11.83
C TYR A 134 15.61 -12.11 -10.60
N ALA A 135 14.28 -12.03 -10.79
CA ALA A 135 13.34 -12.16 -9.69
C ALA A 135 13.50 -13.51 -8.97
N LYS A 136 13.67 -14.60 -9.72
CA LYS A 136 13.93 -15.93 -9.15
C LYS A 136 15.26 -15.98 -8.40
N ALA A 137 16.32 -15.39 -8.94
CA ALA A 137 17.63 -15.34 -8.30
C ALA A 137 17.58 -14.57 -6.97
N VAL A 138 16.94 -13.40 -6.95
CA VAL A 138 16.73 -12.60 -5.72
C VAL A 138 15.90 -13.38 -4.70
N ASN A 139 14.80 -14.00 -5.12
CA ASN A 139 13.96 -14.82 -4.24
C ASN A 139 14.77 -15.97 -3.61
N ALA A 140 15.59 -16.66 -4.40
CA ALA A 140 16.41 -17.77 -3.93
C ALA A 140 17.53 -17.32 -2.97
N ALA A 141 18.19 -16.20 -3.26
CA ALA A 141 19.32 -15.72 -2.47
C ALA A 141 18.90 -15.13 -1.12
N TYR A 142 17.79 -14.40 -1.09
CA TYR A 142 17.41 -13.61 0.08
C TYR A 142 16.06 -14.02 0.67
N GLY A 143 15.33 -14.97 0.10
CA GLY A 143 14.03 -15.41 0.62
C GLY A 143 12.90 -14.39 0.41
N TYR A 144 12.96 -13.61 -0.68
CA TYR A 144 11.84 -12.79 -1.14
C TYR A 144 10.76 -13.61 -1.85
N ASN A 145 9.59 -13.01 -2.04
CA ASN A 145 8.49 -13.53 -2.84
C ASN A 145 8.10 -12.55 -3.95
N ILE A 146 9.08 -12.13 -4.76
CA ILE A 146 8.84 -11.25 -5.90
C ILE A 146 8.06 -12.03 -6.95
N LYS A 147 6.83 -11.57 -7.23
CA LYS A 147 5.92 -12.14 -8.23
C LYS A 147 5.76 -11.19 -9.41
N ARG A 148 5.34 -11.74 -10.55
CA ARG A 148 4.97 -10.97 -11.76
C ARG A 148 3.88 -9.93 -11.51
N ALA A 149 2.87 -10.27 -10.70
CA ALA A 149 1.83 -9.35 -10.29
C ALA A 149 1.88 -9.22 -8.77
N SER A 150 2.43 -8.13 -8.26
CA SER A 150 2.29 -7.73 -6.86
C SER A 150 0.98 -6.97 -6.72
N ALA A 151 -0.13 -7.70 -6.60
CA ALA A 151 -1.39 -7.05 -6.30
C ALA A 151 -1.40 -6.65 -4.82
N ARG A 152 -1.98 -5.48 -4.52
CA ARG A 152 -2.21 -5.05 -3.13
C ARG A 152 -2.94 -6.11 -2.29
N ASN A 153 -3.81 -6.88 -2.92
CA ASN A 153 -4.60 -7.92 -2.27
C ASN A 153 -3.78 -9.14 -1.83
N ASP A 154 -2.57 -9.31 -2.37
CA ASP A 154 -1.67 -10.41 -1.99
C ASP A 154 -0.80 -10.04 -0.77
N MET A 155 -0.86 -8.79 -0.32
CA MET A 155 -0.15 -8.30 0.85
C MET A 155 -1.07 -8.24 2.08
N ILE A 156 -0.53 -8.64 3.22
CA ILE A 156 -1.16 -8.43 4.52
C ILE A 156 -0.99 -6.95 4.86
N ILE A 157 -2.04 -6.17 4.60
CA ILE A 157 -2.08 -4.74 4.91
C ILE A 157 -3.03 -4.54 6.10
N PRO A 158 -2.58 -3.88 7.19
CA PRO A 158 -3.42 -3.51 8.32
C PRO A 158 -4.74 -2.89 7.84
N ARG A 159 -5.86 -3.28 8.46
CA ARG A 159 -7.20 -2.88 8.04
C ARG A 159 -7.36 -1.36 8.01
N GLU A 160 -6.70 -0.67 8.93
CA GLU A 160 -6.70 0.78 9.10
C GLU A 160 -6.02 1.51 7.92
N LEU A 161 -5.16 0.82 7.17
CA LEU A 161 -4.49 1.35 5.99
C LEU A 161 -5.21 0.99 4.68
N GLN A 162 -6.24 0.16 4.76
CA GLN A 162 -7.06 -0.18 3.60
C GLN A 162 -7.99 0.99 3.26
N PRO A 163 -8.29 1.22 1.97
CA PRO A 163 -9.12 2.34 1.55
C PRO A 163 -10.56 2.00 1.92
N GLU A 164 -11.25 2.95 2.52
CA GLU A 164 -12.65 2.74 2.85
C GLU A 164 -13.50 2.45 1.62
N ALA A 165 -14.43 1.50 1.78
CA ALA A 165 -15.42 1.18 0.77
C ALA A 165 -16.35 2.39 0.54
N LYS A 166 -16.27 2.95 -0.66
CA LYS A 166 -17.14 4.05 -1.10
C LYS A 166 -18.54 3.55 -1.49
N PHE A 167 -18.61 2.30 -1.93
CA PHE A 167 -19.83 1.68 -2.41
C PHE A 167 -20.02 0.31 -1.79
N ILE A 168 -21.26 -0.04 -1.48
CA ILE A 168 -21.63 -1.35 -0.96
C ILE A 168 -22.79 -1.88 -1.79
N ILE A 169 -22.63 -3.07 -2.35
CA ILE A 169 -23.68 -3.80 -3.05
C ILE A 169 -24.15 -4.92 -2.14
N ARG A 170 -25.46 -4.99 -1.88
CA ARG A 170 -26.07 -6.04 -1.08
C ARG A 170 -26.92 -6.95 -1.97
N CYS A 171 -26.86 -8.25 -1.72
CA CYS A 171 -27.80 -9.20 -2.31
C CYS A 171 -29.14 -9.16 -1.60
N THR A 172 -30.23 -9.02 -2.36
CA THR A 172 -31.59 -9.01 -1.80
C THR A 172 -32.09 -10.39 -1.36
N GLY A 173 -31.45 -11.47 -1.83
CA GLY A 173 -31.83 -12.84 -1.49
C GLY A 173 -31.12 -13.39 -0.25
N CYS A 174 -29.80 -13.25 -0.17
CA CYS A 174 -29.01 -13.81 0.95
C CYS A 174 -28.33 -12.77 1.85
N GLY A 175 -28.50 -11.46 1.58
CA GLY A 175 -27.91 -10.39 2.38
C GLY A 175 -26.40 -10.19 2.19
N ALA A 176 -25.71 -11.01 1.39
CA ALA A 176 -24.26 -10.88 1.18
C ALA A 176 -23.87 -9.49 0.68
N GLU A 177 -22.78 -8.94 1.24
CA GLU A 177 -22.28 -7.61 0.91
C GLU A 177 -20.98 -7.66 0.10
N ILE A 178 -20.87 -6.76 -0.87
CA ILE A 178 -19.73 -6.61 -1.74
C ILE A 178 -19.27 -5.15 -1.64
N GLU A 179 -18.13 -4.95 -0.98
CA GLU A 179 -17.50 -3.65 -0.83
C GLU A 179 -16.73 -3.25 -2.09
N ARG A 180 -16.86 -1.99 -2.50
CA ARG A 180 -16.15 -1.44 -3.67
C ARG A 180 -15.66 -0.02 -3.38
N ILE A 181 -14.42 0.26 -3.77
CA ILE A 181 -13.83 1.61 -3.67
C ILE A 181 -14.10 2.43 -4.94
N LYS A 182 -14.23 1.77 -6.10
CA LYS A 182 -14.38 2.40 -7.42
C LYS A 182 -15.77 2.14 -8.01
N MET A 183 -16.26 3.10 -8.79
CA MET A 183 -17.52 3.04 -9.54
C MET A 183 -17.43 2.07 -10.73
N SER A 184 -17.36 0.78 -10.45
CA SER A 184 -17.31 -0.29 -11.48
C SER A 184 -18.69 -0.52 -12.14
N GLN A 185 -18.75 -1.29 -13.23
CA GLN A 185 -20.03 -1.62 -13.90
C GLN A 185 -21.04 -2.30 -12.95
N LEU A 186 -20.55 -3.14 -12.03
CA LEU A 186 -21.35 -3.71 -10.95
C LEU A 186 -21.97 -2.62 -10.05
N VAL A 187 -21.23 -1.55 -9.74
CA VAL A 187 -21.74 -0.45 -8.90
C VAL A 187 -22.72 0.41 -9.69
N LYS A 188 -22.46 0.67 -10.98
CA LYS A 188 -23.32 1.47 -11.85
C LYS A 188 -24.65 0.77 -12.15
N ASN A 189 -24.60 -0.54 -12.40
CA ASN A 189 -25.73 -1.33 -12.88
C ASN A 189 -25.84 -2.66 -12.11
N PRO A 190 -26.02 -2.66 -10.77
CA PRO A 190 -25.95 -3.87 -9.95
C PRO A 190 -26.98 -4.93 -10.36
N ARG A 191 -28.15 -4.50 -10.83
CA ARG A 191 -29.25 -5.37 -11.28
C ARG A 191 -28.91 -6.23 -12.51
N LYS A 192 -27.90 -5.85 -13.31
CA LYS A 192 -27.38 -6.65 -14.45
C LYS A 192 -26.58 -7.87 -14.01
N TYR A 193 -26.18 -7.92 -12.74
CA TYR A 193 -25.38 -8.99 -12.17
C TYR A 193 -26.21 -9.82 -11.17
N ARG A 194 -25.68 -10.97 -10.77
CA ARG A 194 -26.28 -11.89 -9.80
C ARG A 194 -25.30 -12.23 -8.70
N CYS A 195 -25.83 -12.52 -7.52
CA CYS A 195 -25.03 -12.93 -6.39
C CYS A 195 -24.33 -14.27 -6.69
N ALA A 196 -23.01 -14.32 -6.52
CA ALA A 196 -22.25 -15.56 -6.72
C ALA A 196 -22.62 -16.67 -5.72
N LYS A 197 -23.16 -16.30 -4.55
CA LYS A 197 -23.53 -17.26 -3.49
C LYS A 197 -24.91 -17.88 -3.69
N CYS A 198 -25.91 -17.10 -4.10
CA CYS A 198 -27.31 -17.57 -4.15
C CYS A 198 -28.05 -17.26 -5.46
N GLY A 199 -27.41 -16.62 -6.44
CA GLY A 199 -28.06 -16.22 -7.69
C GLY A 199 -29.07 -15.07 -7.54
N GLY A 200 -29.23 -14.48 -6.34
CA GLY A 200 -30.17 -13.39 -6.08
C GLY A 200 -29.81 -12.07 -6.80
N LYS A 201 -30.77 -11.15 -6.83
CA LYS A 201 -30.57 -9.78 -7.36
C LYS A 201 -29.62 -8.99 -6.45
N LEU A 202 -28.91 -8.05 -7.05
CA LEU A 202 -27.95 -7.18 -6.37
C LEU A 202 -28.43 -5.72 -6.45
N GLU A 203 -28.29 -5.01 -5.33
CA GLU A 203 -28.65 -3.60 -5.22
C GLU A 203 -27.56 -2.81 -4.48
N ARG A 204 -27.36 -1.56 -4.89
CA ARG A 204 -26.39 -0.67 -4.25
C ARG A 204 -27.05 0.03 -3.06
N ILE A 205 -26.44 -0.09 -1.90
CA ILE A 205 -26.93 0.49 -0.64
C ILE A 205 -26.05 1.63 -0.10
N LYS A 206 -24.83 1.78 -0.63
CA LYS A 206 -23.90 2.89 -0.42
C LYS A 206 -23.20 3.20 -1.74
#